data_AF-A0A699WUC3-F1
#
_entry.id   AF-A0A699WUC3-F1
#
_cell.length_a   1.000
_cell.length_b   1.000
_cell.length_c   1.000
_cell.angle_alpha   90.00
_cell.angle_beta   90.00
_cell.angle_gamma   90.00
#
_symmetry.space_group_name_H-M   'P 1'
#
loop_
_entity.id
_entity.type
_entity.pdbx_description
1 polymer ?
#
loop_
_entity_poly.entity_id
_entity_poly.type
_entity_poly.pdbx_seq_one_letter_code
_entity_poly.pdbx_strand_id
1 'polypeptide(L)'
;METRAKAVISSLEPGVGDARMLGIWGMGGAGKTTLARAIFDEISNQFDGENFIENVRKVSKASSEGLKRLQKQVLSDVLKDQNIE
;
A
#
# COMPACT_ATOMS: atom_id res chain seq x y z
N MET A 1 1.58 -1.58 18.98
CA MET A 1 1.49 -1.34 17.51
C MET A 1 0.04 -1.39 17.07
N GLU A 2 -0.69 -2.44 17.47
CA GLU A 2 -2.13 -2.64 17.25
C GLU A 2 -3.00 -1.41 17.59
N THR A 3 -2.80 -0.78 18.75
CA THR A 3 -3.55 0.44 19.15
C THR A 3 -3.35 1.62 18.20
N ARG A 4 -2.14 1.79 17.64
CA ARG A 4 -1.83 2.89 16.72
C ARG A 4 -2.42 2.63 15.33
N ALA A 5 -2.36 1.39 14.86
CA ALA A 5 -2.97 1.00 13.59
C ALA A 5 -4.50 1.19 13.63
N LYS A 6 -5.16 0.67 14.68
CA LYS A 6 -6.61 0.84 14.88
C LYS A 6 -7.05 2.29 14.94
N ALA A 7 -6.30 3.15 15.63
CA ALA A 7 -6.59 4.59 15.68
C ALA A 7 -6.52 5.25 14.30
N VAL A 8 -5.50 4.93 13.49
CA VAL A 8 -5.38 5.47 12.13
C VAL A 8 -6.50 4.94 11.22
N ILE A 9 -6.81 3.65 11.31
CA ILE A 9 -7.88 3.01 10.52
C ILE A 9 -9.23 3.65 10.81
N SER A 10 -9.54 3.91 12.08
CA SER A 10 -10.79 4.59 12.44
C SER A 10 -10.92 5.95 11.76
N SER A 11 -9.83 6.72 11.63
CA SER A 11 -9.85 8.02 10.94
C SER A 11 -9.94 7.90 9.41
N LEU A 12 -9.61 6.73 8.85
CA LEU A 12 -9.76 6.47 7.41
C LEU A 12 -11.19 6.13 7.02
N GLU A 13 -12.07 5.78 7.96
CA GLU A 13 -13.47 5.39 7.71
C GLU A 13 -13.63 4.50 6.46
N PRO A 14 -13.03 3.28 6.45
CA PRO A 14 -13.11 2.38 5.31
C PRO A 14 -14.56 2.09 4.92
N GLY A 15 -14.82 1.97 3.61
CA GLY A 15 -16.16 1.71 3.07
C GLY A 15 -17.01 2.95 2.75
N VAL A 16 -16.55 4.16 3.09
CA VAL A 16 -17.10 5.39 2.53
C VAL A 16 -16.54 5.55 1.11
N GLY A 17 -17.41 5.73 0.10
CA GLY A 17 -17.05 5.77 -1.31
C GLY A 17 -16.26 7.01 -1.74
N ASP A 18 -15.03 7.14 -1.25
CA ASP A 18 -14.08 8.21 -1.57
C ASP A 18 -12.64 7.67 -1.53
N ALA A 19 -11.71 8.38 -2.20
CA ALA A 19 -10.30 8.03 -2.23
C ALA A 19 -9.53 8.75 -1.11
N ARG A 20 -8.86 7.98 -0.25
CA ARG A 20 -8.05 8.53 0.86
C ARG A 20 -6.57 8.21 0.70
N MET A 21 -5.71 9.17 1.06
CA MET A 21 -4.26 9.00 1.07
C MET A 21 -3.72 9.13 2.49
N LEU A 22 -2.84 8.20 2.90
CA LEU A 22 -2.18 8.20 4.21
C LEU A 22 -0.67 8.40 4.05
N GLY A 23 -0.12 9.42 4.70
CA GLY A 23 1.33 9.65 4.80
C GLY A 23 1.86 9.29 6.19
N ILE A 24 2.77 8.30 6.28
CA ILE A 24 3.47 7.95 7.54
C ILE A 24 4.91 8.48 7.46
N TRP A 25 5.25 9.45 8.31
CA TRP A 25 6.55 10.12 8.31
C TRP A 25 7.21 10.08 9.70
N GLY A 26 8.51 10.42 9.77
CA GLY A 26 9.31 10.40 11.01
C GLY A 26 10.70 9.80 10.83
N MET A 27 11.47 9.72 11.93
CA MET A 27 12.87 9.26 11.94
C MET A 27 13.07 7.85 11.34
N GLY A 28 14.28 7.59 10.85
CA GLY A 28 14.70 6.26 10.41
C GLY A 28 14.56 5.22 11.53
N GLY A 29 14.23 3.98 11.19
CA GLY A 29 14.08 2.89 12.18
C GLY A 29 12.82 2.94 13.06
N ALA A 30 12.00 4.00 13.00
CA ALA A 30 10.82 4.16 13.86
C ALA A 30 9.63 3.20 13.57
N GLY A 31 9.81 2.18 12.71
CA GLY A 31 8.76 1.20 12.39
C GLY A 31 7.65 1.70 11.46
N LYS A 32 7.89 2.75 10.65
CA LYS A 32 6.89 3.33 9.73
C LYS A 32 6.34 2.32 8.73
N THR A 33 7.24 1.59 8.06
CA THR A 33 6.86 0.52 7.11
C THR A 33 6.12 -0.60 7.82
N THR A 34 6.47 -0.90 9.08
CA THR A 34 5.77 -1.90 9.88
C THR A 34 4.35 -1.46 10.21
N LEU A 35 4.15 -0.18 10.56
CA LEU A 35 2.82 0.39 10.77
C LEU A 35 1.99 0.39 9.48
N ALA A 36 2.58 0.76 8.34
CA ALA A 36 1.90 0.72 7.04
C ALA A 36 1.40 -0.70 6.71
N ARG A 37 2.21 -1.72 6.99
CA ARG A 37 1.84 -3.13 6.78
C ARG A 37 0.74 -3.58 7.72
N ALA A 38 0.85 -3.28 9.02
CA ALA A 38 -0.20 -3.60 9.98
C ALA A 38 -1.55 -2.94 9.64
N ILE A 39 -1.55 -1.73 9.07
CA ILE A 39 -2.77 -1.10 8.58
C ILE A 39 -3.31 -1.82 7.34
N PHE A 40 -2.43 -2.13 6.37
CA PHE A 40 -2.80 -2.87 5.16
C PHE A 40 -3.45 -4.21 5.51
N ASP A 41 -2.78 -5.05 6.30
CA ASP A 41 -3.24 -6.39 6.66
C ASP A 41 -4.62 -6.38 7.36
N GLU A 42 -4.95 -5.30 8.08
CA GLU A 42 -6.22 -5.17 8.82
C GLU A 42 -7.42 -4.76 7.94
N ILE A 43 -7.19 -3.97 6.88
CA ILE A 43 -8.29 -3.38 6.08
C ILE A 43 -8.34 -3.89 4.64
N SER A 44 -7.30 -4.54 4.13
CA SER A 44 -7.19 -4.87 2.71
C SER A 44 -8.35 -5.75 2.23
N ASN A 45 -8.77 -6.71 3.06
CA ASN A 45 -9.89 -7.61 2.80
C ASN A 45 -11.28 -6.92 2.69
N GLN A 46 -11.37 -5.63 3.01
CA GLN A 46 -12.57 -4.82 2.87
C GLN A 46 -12.69 -4.19 1.47
N PHE A 47 -11.66 -4.35 0.63
CA PHE A 47 -11.60 -3.82 -0.73
C PHE A 47 -11.65 -4.97 -1.75
N ASP A 48 -12.18 -4.70 -2.94
CA ASP A 48 -12.26 -5.69 -4.03
C ASP A 48 -10.87 -6.10 -4.56
N GLY A 49 -9.90 -5.20 -4.44
CA GLY A 49 -8.52 -5.36 -4.88
C GLY A 49 -7.54 -4.71 -3.91
N GLU A 50 -6.39 -5.36 -3.71
CA GLU A 50 -5.39 -4.98 -2.72
C GLU A 50 -3.97 -5.22 -3.26
N ASN A 51 -3.02 -4.38 -2.87
CA ASN A 51 -1.60 -4.63 -3.13
C ASN A 51 -0.71 -3.90 -2.10
N PHE A 52 0.34 -4.57 -1.64
CA PHE A 52 1.39 -4.00 -0.83
C PHE A 52 2.74 -4.04 -1.56
N ILE A 53 3.18 -2.90 -2.06
CA ILE A 53 4.45 -2.79 -2.79
C ILE A 53 5.58 -2.27 -1.91
N GLU A 54 6.65 -3.04 -1.82
CA GLU A 54 7.87 -2.70 -1.11
C GLU A 54 9.00 -2.28 -2.06
N ASN A 55 10.05 -1.66 -1.50
CA ASN A 55 11.29 -1.36 -2.22
C ASN A 55 11.11 -0.51 -3.50
N VAL A 56 10.03 0.28 -3.59
CA VAL A 56 9.70 1.15 -4.74
C VAL A 56 10.92 1.92 -5.24
N ARG A 57 11.64 2.61 -4.35
CA ARG A 57 12.84 3.39 -4.69
C ARG A 57 13.96 2.54 -5.31
N LYS A 58 14.13 1.30 -4.86
CA LYS A 58 15.17 0.39 -5.37
C LYS A 58 14.78 -0.10 -6.77
N VAL A 59 13.54 -0.55 -6.94
CA VAL A 59 13.04 -1.08 -8.21
C VAL A 59 12.96 0.02 -9.27
N SER A 60 12.43 1.20 -8.91
CA SER A 60 12.28 2.32 -9.84
C SER A 60 13.62 2.87 -10.34
N LYS A 61 14.71 2.69 -9.57
CA LYS A 61 16.06 3.14 -9.93
C LYS A 61 16.91 2.05 -10.60
N ALA A 62 16.45 0.80 -10.60
CA ALA A 62 17.20 -0.32 -11.17
C ALA A 62 17.21 -0.30 -12.72
N SER A 63 16.17 0.23 -13.35
CA SER A 63 16.10 0.42 -14.80
C SER A 63 15.06 1.48 -15.19
N SER A 64 15.11 1.97 -16.43
CA SER A 64 14.07 2.86 -17.00
C SER A 64 12.68 2.23 -17.00
N GLU A 65 12.61 0.90 -17.04
CA GLU A 65 11.36 0.13 -17.01
C GLU A 65 10.91 -0.21 -15.58
N GLY A 66 11.68 0.14 -14.56
CA GLY A 66 11.38 -0.20 -13.16
C GLY A 66 10.02 0.32 -12.69
N LEU A 67 9.68 1.57 -13.04
CA LEU A 67 8.38 2.14 -12.67
C LEU A 67 7.21 1.48 -13.42
N LYS A 68 7.38 1.19 -14.71
CA LYS A 68 6.37 0.45 -15.50
C LYS A 68 6.12 -0.93 -14.93
N ARG A 69 7.17 -1.64 -14.50
CA ARG A 69 7.03 -2.95 -13.82
C ARG A 69 6.23 -2.85 -12.52
N LEU A 70 6.51 -1.83 -11.69
CA LEU A 70 5.74 -1.60 -10.46
C LEU A 70 4.27 -1.27 -10.78
N GLN A 71 4.01 -0.45 -11.79
CA GLN A 71 2.66 -0.12 -12.21
C GLN A 71 1.88 -1.36 -12.69
N LYS A 72 2.49 -2.19 -13.54
CA LYS A 72 1.90 -3.46 -13.97
C LYS A 72 1.58 -4.36 -12.79
N GLN A 73 2.50 -4.47 -11.83
CA GLN A 73 2.26 -5.23 -10.60
C GLN A 73 1.03 -4.69 -9.83
N VAL A 74 0.92 -3.37 -9.62
CA VAL A 74 -0.27 -2.77 -8.97
C VAL A 74 -1.54 -3.18 -9.69
N LEU A 75 -1.58 -2.97 -11.02
CA LEU A 75 -2.78 -3.21 -11.81
C LEU A 75 -3.16 -4.69 -11.79
N SER A 76 -2.20 -5.60 -11.98
CA SER A 76 -2.47 -7.04 -12.00
C SER A 76 -2.98 -7.57 -10.67
N ASP A 77 -2.42 -7.09 -9.56
CA ASP A 77 -2.81 -7.53 -8.23
C ASP A 77 -4.19 -6.96 -7.85
N VAL A 78 -4.45 -5.68 -8.10
CA VAL A 78 -5.71 -5.01 -7.75
C VAL A 78 -6.86 -5.47 -8.65
N LEU A 79 -6.64 -5.64 -9.96
CA LEU A 79 -7.67 -6.07 -10.90
C LEU A 79 -7.83 -7.59 -11.00
N LYS A 80 -6.91 -8.35 -10.37
CA LYS A 80 -6.86 -9.82 -10.45
C LYS A 80 -6.77 -10.33 -11.90
N ASP A 81 -6.08 -9.58 -12.77
CA ASP A 81 -5.86 -9.89 -14.18
C ASP A 81 -4.36 -9.94 -14.52
N GLN A 82 -3.92 -11.08 -15.02
CA GLN A 82 -2.53 -11.34 -15.37
C GLN A 82 -2.18 -10.90 -16.80
N ASN A 83 -3.16 -10.46 -17.59
CA ASN A 83 -2.99 -10.06 -18.99
C ASN A 83 -2.84 -8.55 -19.18
N ILE A 84 -2.52 -7.82 -18.12
CA ILE A 84 -2.39 -6.36 -18.17
C ILE A 84 -1.06 -5.98 -18.84
N GLU A 85 -1.16 -5.40 -20.04
CA GLU A 85 -0.03 -4.94 -20.87
C GLU A 85 0.47 -3.53 -20.54
#